data_AF-A0A2T0TLE6-F1
#
_entry.id   AF-A0A2T0TLE6-F1
#
_cell.length_a   1.000
_cell.length_b   1.000
_cell.length_c   1.000
_cell.angle_alpha   90.00
_cell.angle_beta   90.00
_cell.angle_gamma   90.00
#
_symmetry.space_group_name_H-M   'P 1'
#
loop_
_entity.id
_entity.type
_entity.pdbx_description
1 polymer ?
#
loop_
_entity_poly.entity_id
_entity_poly.type
_entity_poly.pdbx_seq_one_letter_code
_entity_poly.pdbx_strand_id
1 'polypeptide(L)'
;MSDRWGFEEADDWESEAPAPQRTTEALVGRHAPVTVTVTPDAEVLSVHLTDPWRAPRTLATAAARATNEAVVQALAWQAEHPSPTAAPVPGTTETPITPEDALRLLAAVSADLAEFTKRTTEAATPTVRSAGGHVTAVGRAGQVVQVTIDPAWLNTARASEVESELLDALRTLRRRTAVDRPESGAIAELTSLLHHPDALLRRVGLTS
;
A
#
# COMPACT_ATOMS: atom_id res chain seq x y z
N MET A 1 -22.50 68.59 -19.18
CA MET A 1 -21.26 67.95 -19.67
C MET A 1 -20.78 67.04 -18.56
N SER A 2 -20.47 65.81 -18.93
CA SER A 2 -20.57 64.59 -18.13
C SER A 2 -19.66 64.50 -16.90
N ASP A 3 -20.26 64.09 -15.78
CA ASP A 3 -19.58 63.39 -14.68
C ASP A 3 -19.17 62.00 -15.18
N ARG A 4 -17.87 61.74 -15.23
CA ARG A 4 -17.32 60.41 -15.55
C ARG A 4 -16.94 59.72 -14.26
N TRP A 5 -17.81 58.82 -13.84
CA TRP A 5 -17.55 57.76 -12.87
C TRP A 5 -16.45 56.85 -13.43
N GLY A 6 -15.41 56.59 -12.63
CA GLY A 6 -14.39 55.59 -12.88
C GLY A 6 -14.30 54.67 -11.67
N PHE A 7 -15.14 53.64 -11.66
CA PHE A 7 -14.92 52.45 -10.85
C PHE A 7 -13.81 51.67 -11.54
N GLU A 8 -12.68 51.47 -10.85
CA GLU A 8 -11.69 50.48 -11.26
C GLU A 8 -11.93 49.25 -10.39
N GLU A 9 -12.23 48.15 -11.06
CA GLU A 9 -12.74 46.89 -10.55
C GLU A 9 -11.81 46.31 -9.48
N ALA A 10 -12.37 46.00 -8.32
CA ALA A 10 -11.74 45.08 -7.40
C ALA A 10 -11.77 43.70 -8.06
N ASP A 11 -10.62 43.22 -8.53
CA ASP A 11 -10.45 41.84 -8.93
C ASP A 11 -10.74 40.96 -7.70
N ASP A 12 -11.95 40.42 -7.69
CA ASP A 12 -12.38 39.25 -6.94
C ASP A 12 -11.41 38.12 -7.28
N TRP A 13 -10.34 37.98 -6.50
CA TRP A 13 -9.61 36.73 -6.42
C TRP A 13 -10.59 35.73 -5.80
N GLU A 14 -11.34 35.03 -6.67
CA GLU A 14 -11.93 33.75 -6.37
C GLU A 14 -10.82 32.89 -5.76
N SER A 15 -10.76 32.90 -4.43
CA SER A 15 -9.94 32.01 -3.66
C SER A 15 -10.54 30.64 -3.90
N GLU A 16 -10.07 29.97 -4.93
CA GLU A 16 -10.32 28.56 -5.17
C GLU A 16 -9.86 27.85 -3.90
N ALA A 17 -10.84 27.55 -3.03
CA ALA A 17 -10.60 26.86 -1.78
C ALA A 17 -9.80 25.60 -2.13
N PRO A 18 -8.64 25.36 -1.51
CA PRO A 18 -7.86 24.18 -1.82
C PRO A 18 -8.77 22.97 -1.70
N ALA A 19 -8.89 22.22 -2.79
CA ALA A 19 -9.66 20.98 -2.82
C ALA A 19 -9.35 20.17 -1.56
N PRO A 20 -10.35 19.56 -0.89
CA PRO A 20 -10.13 18.85 0.36
C PRO A 20 -9.00 17.84 0.15
N GLN A 21 -7.84 18.15 0.69
CA GLN A 21 -6.73 17.23 0.77
C GLN A 21 -7.28 16.09 1.61
N ARG A 22 -7.64 14.98 0.96
CA ARG A 22 -7.73 13.71 1.67
C ARG A 22 -6.35 13.56 2.30
N THR A 23 -6.24 13.84 3.59
CA THR A 23 -5.13 13.38 4.41
C THR A 23 -5.24 11.87 4.44
N THR A 24 -4.87 11.24 3.32
CA THR A 24 -4.58 9.82 3.25
C THR A 24 -3.45 9.62 4.24
N GLU A 25 -3.73 8.90 5.32
CA GLU A 25 -2.80 8.69 6.41
C GLU A 25 -1.47 8.16 5.86
N ALA A 26 -0.42 8.98 5.95
CA ALA A 26 0.84 8.73 5.30
C ALA A 26 1.75 7.92 6.24
N LEU A 27 2.13 6.73 5.79
CA LEU A 27 2.97 5.80 6.56
C LEU A 27 4.43 5.95 6.10
N VAL A 28 5.39 5.78 7.01
CA VAL A 28 6.78 6.20 6.76
C VAL A 28 7.78 5.14 7.20
N GLY A 29 8.51 4.58 6.23
CA GLY A 29 9.69 3.76 6.48
C GLY A 29 10.96 4.60 6.46
N ARG A 30 11.90 4.32 7.37
CA ARG A 30 13.08 5.17 7.61
C ARG A 30 14.31 4.32 7.82
N HIS A 31 15.21 4.42 6.86
CA HIS A 31 16.53 3.83 6.99
C HIS A 31 17.55 4.80 6.44
N ALA A 32 18.30 5.47 7.32
CA ALA A 32 19.26 6.50 6.91
C ALA A 32 20.17 5.98 5.77
N PRO A 33 20.38 6.77 4.70
CA PRO A 33 19.94 8.15 4.48
C PRO A 33 18.53 8.33 3.86
N VAL A 34 17.72 7.28 3.74
CA VAL A 34 16.47 7.28 2.97
C VAL A 34 15.24 7.27 3.87
N THR A 35 14.26 8.11 3.52
CA THR A 35 12.89 8.06 4.04
C THR A 35 11.93 7.78 2.88
N VAL A 36 11.02 6.83 3.05
CA VAL A 36 9.99 6.49 2.05
C VAL A 36 8.62 6.68 2.68
N THR A 37 7.75 7.42 2.01
CA THR A 37 6.36 7.62 2.43
C THR A 37 5.43 6.83 1.52
N VAL A 38 4.46 6.13 2.12
CA VAL A 38 3.47 5.32 1.41
C VAL A 38 2.05 5.63 1.86
N THR A 39 1.07 5.30 1.02
CA THR A 39 -0.34 5.23 1.42
C THR A 39 -0.62 3.98 2.27
N PRO A 40 -1.78 3.87 2.92
CA PRO A 40 -2.19 2.65 3.60
C PRO A 40 -2.29 1.41 2.69
N ASP A 41 -2.44 1.61 1.38
CA ASP A 41 -2.40 0.55 0.36
C ASP A 41 -0.98 0.18 -0.11
N ALA A 42 0.02 0.74 0.59
CA ALA A 42 1.45 0.65 0.28
C ALA A 42 1.81 1.22 -1.10
N GLU A 43 1.08 2.21 -1.60
CA GLU A 43 1.50 2.98 -2.77
C GLU A 43 2.58 3.98 -2.39
N VAL A 44 3.70 4.01 -3.13
CA VAL A 44 4.81 4.91 -2.82
C VAL A 44 4.49 6.35 -3.21
N LEU A 45 4.44 7.25 -2.23
CA LEU A 45 4.12 8.67 -2.41
C LEU A 45 5.36 9.53 -2.64
N SER A 46 6.40 9.33 -1.84
CA SER A 46 7.63 10.12 -1.94
C SER A 46 8.84 9.35 -1.41
N VAL A 47 10.01 9.78 -1.87
CA VAL A 47 11.32 9.36 -1.36
C VAL A 47 12.07 10.62 -1.00
N HIS A 48 12.67 10.65 0.19
CA HIS A 48 13.49 11.77 0.66
C HIS A 48 14.86 11.29 1.12
N LEU A 49 15.90 12.04 0.77
CA LEU A 49 17.29 11.77 1.12
C LEU A 49 17.80 12.80 2.12
N THR A 50 18.48 12.30 3.16
CA THR A 50 19.30 13.11 4.05
C THR A 50 20.78 12.86 3.80
N ASP A 51 21.63 13.84 4.08
CA ASP A 51 23.07 13.59 4.02
C ASP A 51 23.50 12.61 5.13
N PRO A 52 24.48 11.72 4.87
CA PRO A 52 25.20 11.51 3.61
C PRO A 52 24.57 10.43 2.70
N TRP A 53 24.25 10.76 1.45
CA TRP A 53 23.59 9.82 0.50
C TRP A 53 24.45 9.35 -0.68
N ARG A 54 25.64 9.92 -0.91
CA ARG A 54 26.50 9.65 -2.08
C ARG A 54 27.26 8.31 -2.05
N ALA A 55 26.82 7.35 -1.25
CA ALA A 55 27.41 6.01 -1.20
C ALA A 55 26.45 5.02 -1.91
N PRO A 56 26.72 4.59 -3.16
CA PRO A 56 25.74 3.85 -3.97
C PRO A 56 25.20 2.59 -3.30
N ARG A 57 26.09 1.78 -2.70
CA ARG A 57 25.69 0.53 -2.02
C ARG A 57 24.86 0.80 -0.76
N THR A 58 25.27 1.78 0.04
CA THR A 58 24.56 2.18 1.26
C THR A 58 23.19 2.73 0.92
N LEU A 59 23.11 3.62 -0.07
CA LEU A 59 21.88 4.23 -0.55
C LEU A 59 20.91 3.17 -1.11
N ALA A 60 21.39 2.26 -1.95
CA ALA A 60 20.57 1.19 -2.50
C ALA A 60 20.00 0.27 -1.40
N THR A 61 20.83 -0.10 -0.43
CA THR A 61 20.40 -0.93 0.70
C THR A 61 19.38 -0.20 1.57
N ALA A 62 19.64 1.08 1.86
CA ALA A 62 18.76 1.94 2.64
C ALA A 62 17.40 2.14 1.95
N ALA A 63 17.38 2.35 0.63
CA ALA A 63 16.14 2.49 -0.14
C ALA A 63 15.28 1.22 -0.10
N ALA A 64 15.90 0.04 -0.26
CA ALA A 64 15.19 -1.23 -0.16
C ALA A 64 14.59 -1.42 1.26
N ARG A 65 15.38 -1.15 2.30
CA ARG A 65 14.93 -1.29 3.70
C ARG A 65 13.84 -0.31 4.08
N ALA A 66 14.02 0.98 3.78
CA ALA A 66 13.02 2.01 4.05
C ALA A 66 11.70 1.71 3.31
N THR A 67 11.77 1.20 2.08
CA THR A 67 10.55 0.78 1.36
C THR A 67 9.87 -0.40 2.05
N ASN A 68 10.62 -1.45 2.40
CA ASN A 68 10.05 -2.63 3.05
C ASN A 68 9.47 -2.31 4.43
N GLU A 69 10.11 -1.43 5.21
CA GLU A 69 9.57 -0.92 6.47
C GLU A 69 8.24 -0.19 6.27
N ALA A 70 8.16 0.69 5.26
CA ALA A 70 6.93 1.40 4.92
C ALA A 70 5.81 0.43 4.51
N VAL A 71 6.13 -0.60 3.73
CA VAL A 71 5.18 -1.65 3.32
C VAL A 71 4.70 -2.46 4.53
N VAL A 72 5.59 -2.82 5.46
CA VAL A 72 5.20 -3.53 6.69
C VAL A 72 4.27 -2.68 7.54
N GLN A 73 4.52 -1.37 7.65
CA GLN A 73 3.60 -0.46 8.33
C GLN A 73 2.24 -0.37 7.65
N ALA A 74 2.20 -0.31 6.32
CA ALA A 74 0.95 -0.34 5.56
C ALA A 74 0.16 -1.64 5.79
N LEU A 75 0.83 -2.78 5.79
CA LEU A 75 0.20 -4.07 6.11
C LEU A 75 -0.33 -4.12 7.55
N ALA A 76 0.43 -3.60 8.52
CA ALA A 76 -0.02 -3.52 9.91
C ALA A 76 -1.26 -2.62 10.04
N TRP A 77 -1.23 -1.44 9.41
CA TRP A 77 -2.36 -0.52 9.38
C TRP A 77 -3.61 -1.18 8.77
N GLN A 78 -3.46 -1.92 7.67
CA GLN A 78 -4.56 -2.63 7.00
C GLN A 78 -5.12 -3.81 7.82
N ALA A 79 -4.31 -4.39 8.72
CA ALA A 79 -4.76 -5.43 9.64
C ALA A 79 -5.57 -4.83 10.80
N GLU A 80 -5.21 -3.64 11.25
CA GLU A 80 -5.92 -2.88 12.29
C GLU A 80 -7.20 -2.21 11.76
N HIS A 81 -7.23 -1.85 10.47
CA HIS A 81 -8.33 -1.17 9.81
C HIS A 81 -8.87 -1.99 8.62
N PRO A 82 -9.47 -3.17 8.87
CA PRO A 82 -10.07 -3.95 7.79
C PRO A 82 -11.14 -3.11 7.08
N SER A 83 -11.04 -3.02 5.76
CA SER A 83 -12.00 -2.25 4.96
C SER A 83 -13.43 -2.79 5.19
N PRO A 84 -14.42 -1.92 5.42
CA PRO A 84 -15.82 -2.32 5.63
C PRO A 84 -16.49 -2.87 4.35
N THR A 85 -15.81 -2.82 3.19
CA THR A 85 -16.32 -3.27 1.89
C THR A 85 -16.20 -4.78 1.67
N ALA A 86 -16.12 -5.60 2.72
CA ALA A 86 -16.61 -6.96 2.59
C ALA A 86 -18.13 -6.84 2.47
N ALA A 87 -18.62 -6.74 1.23
CA ALA A 87 -20.05 -6.77 0.96
C ALA A 87 -20.65 -7.94 1.76
N PRO A 88 -21.74 -7.73 2.53
CA PRO A 88 -22.42 -8.84 3.18
C PRO A 88 -22.72 -9.86 2.09
N VAL A 89 -22.17 -11.07 2.24
CA VAL A 89 -22.43 -12.17 1.32
C VAL A 89 -23.94 -12.27 1.17
N PRO A 90 -24.54 -12.07 -0.03
CA PRO A 90 -25.96 -12.20 -0.20
C PRO A 90 -26.31 -13.69 -0.04
N GLY A 91 -26.69 -14.08 1.17
CA GLY A 91 -26.96 -15.48 1.50
C GLY A 91 -26.86 -15.87 2.97
N THR A 92 -27.11 -14.96 3.93
CA THR A 92 -27.41 -15.40 5.32
C THR A 92 -28.85 -15.88 5.39
N THR A 93 -29.11 -17.07 4.84
CA THR A 93 -30.20 -17.90 5.38
C THR A 93 -29.89 -18.16 6.84
N GLU A 94 -30.86 -17.90 7.72
CA GLU A 94 -30.86 -18.12 9.18
C GLU A 94 -30.73 -19.60 9.58
N THR A 95 -29.95 -20.38 8.84
CA THR A 95 -29.67 -21.77 9.13
C THR A 95 -28.53 -21.89 10.16
N PRO A 96 -28.70 -22.69 11.22
CA PRO A 96 -27.64 -23.01 12.18
C PRO A 96 -26.40 -23.53 11.43
N ILE A 97 -25.20 -23.05 11.80
CA ILE A 97 -23.97 -23.67 11.32
C ILE A 97 -23.89 -25.04 11.98
N THR A 98 -24.03 -26.09 11.17
CA THR A 98 -23.78 -27.44 11.67
C THR A 98 -22.26 -27.64 11.87
N PRO A 99 -21.83 -28.59 12.72
CA PRO A 99 -20.42 -28.97 12.83
C PRO A 99 -19.80 -29.32 11.47
N GLU A 100 -20.61 -29.83 10.53
CA GLU A 100 -20.21 -30.13 9.16
C GLU A 100 -19.94 -28.87 8.33
N ASP A 101 -20.76 -27.83 8.49
CA ASP A 101 -20.52 -26.51 7.88
C ASP A 101 -19.24 -25.86 8.41
N ALA A 102 -18.96 -26.00 9.72
CA ALA A 102 -17.72 -25.48 10.32
C ALA A 102 -16.48 -26.19 9.77
N LEU A 103 -16.53 -27.52 9.64
CA LEU A 103 -15.43 -28.30 9.04
C LEU A 103 -15.25 -27.97 7.55
N ARG A 104 -16.34 -27.77 6.81
CA ARG A 104 -16.28 -27.31 5.41
C ARG A 104 -15.63 -25.93 5.30
N LEU A 105 -15.96 -25.01 6.20
CA LEU A 105 -15.40 -23.65 6.19
C LEU A 105 -13.90 -23.66 6.55
N LEU A 106 -13.48 -24.44 7.54
CA LEU A 106 -12.06 -24.63 7.87
C LEU A 106 -11.27 -25.25 6.71
N ALA A 107 -11.86 -26.24 6.03
CA ALA A 107 -11.25 -26.85 4.84
C ALA A 107 -11.09 -25.81 3.71
N ALA A 108 -12.12 -24.99 3.45
CA ALA A 108 -12.06 -23.91 2.46
C ALA A 108 -10.97 -22.87 2.80
N VAL A 109 -10.89 -22.42 4.05
CA VAL A 109 -9.83 -21.50 4.51
C VAL A 109 -8.44 -22.12 4.32
N SER A 110 -8.27 -23.40 4.65
CA SER A 110 -6.97 -24.08 4.48
C SER A 110 -6.57 -24.20 3.00
N ALA A 111 -7.53 -24.45 2.11
CA ALA A 111 -7.31 -24.53 0.67
C ALA A 111 -6.93 -23.17 0.10
N ASP A 112 -7.65 -22.11 0.47
CA ASP A 112 -7.36 -20.73 0.07
C ASP A 112 -5.97 -20.30 0.54
N LEU A 113 -5.58 -20.67 1.77
CA LEU A 113 -4.25 -20.36 2.31
C LEU A 113 -3.14 -21.13 1.56
N ALA A 114 -3.37 -22.39 1.20
CA ALA A 114 -2.42 -23.17 0.41
C ALA A 114 -2.23 -22.59 -0.99
N GLU A 115 -3.32 -22.18 -1.65
CA GLU A 115 -3.29 -21.53 -2.96
C GLU A 115 -2.60 -20.16 -2.89
N PHE A 116 -2.89 -19.36 -1.86
CA PHE A 116 -2.20 -18.09 -1.63
C PHE A 116 -0.70 -18.28 -1.41
N THR A 117 -0.31 -19.27 -0.60
CA THR A 117 1.09 -19.61 -0.35
C THR A 117 1.80 -20.04 -1.63
N LYS A 118 1.12 -20.84 -2.46
CA LYS A 118 1.63 -21.26 -3.77
C LYS A 118 1.84 -20.06 -4.69
N ARG A 119 0.83 -19.19 -4.86
CA ARG A 119 0.93 -17.96 -5.65
C ARG A 119 2.06 -17.05 -5.18
N THR A 120 2.27 -16.94 -3.88
CA THR A 120 3.35 -16.14 -3.29
C THR A 120 4.73 -16.74 -3.57
N THR A 121 4.84 -18.07 -3.55
CA THR A 121 6.10 -18.78 -3.82
C THR A 121 6.47 -18.72 -5.31
N GLU A 122 5.47 -18.90 -6.18
CA GLU A 122 5.58 -18.85 -7.64
C GLU A 122 5.60 -17.41 -8.20
N ALA A 123 5.40 -16.40 -7.34
CA ALA A 123 5.39 -15.00 -7.74
C ALA A 123 6.68 -14.65 -8.50
N ALA A 124 6.50 -14.10 -9.70
CA ALA A 124 7.59 -13.60 -10.52
C ALA A 124 8.43 -12.58 -9.74
N THR A 125 9.71 -12.49 -10.10
CA THR A 125 10.65 -11.52 -9.53
C THR A 125 10.86 -10.38 -10.54
N PRO A 126 9.90 -9.45 -10.70
CA PRO A 126 10.01 -8.41 -11.72
C PRO A 126 11.23 -7.53 -11.44
N THR A 127 11.94 -7.25 -12.53
CA THR A 127 12.98 -6.22 -12.57
C THR A 127 12.43 -5.02 -13.32
N VAL A 128 12.58 -3.84 -12.74
CA VAL A 128 12.16 -2.56 -13.33
C VAL A 128 13.34 -1.60 -13.35
N ARG A 129 13.35 -0.72 -14.34
CA ARG A 129 14.31 0.37 -14.46
C ARG A 129 13.55 1.68 -14.42
N SER A 130 14.10 2.67 -13.74
CA SER A 130 13.57 4.04 -13.76
C SER A 130 13.61 4.63 -15.16
N ALA A 131 12.80 5.66 -15.41
CA ALA A 131 12.70 6.34 -16.70
C ALA A 131 14.04 6.90 -17.20
N GLY A 132 14.84 7.54 -16.33
CA GLY A 132 16.19 8.01 -16.68
C GLY A 132 17.22 6.89 -16.80
N GLY A 133 16.87 5.68 -16.37
CA GLY A 133 17.71 4.51 -16.54
C GLY A 133 18.81 4.35 -15.49
N HIS A 134 18.85 5.18 -14.45
CA HIS A 134 19.95 5.17 -13.48
C HIS A 134 19.68 4.28 -12.27
N VAL A 135 18.41 3.93 -12.03
CA VAL A 135 17.99 3.08 -10.93
C VAL A 135 17.33 1.82 -11.49
N THR A 136 17.72 0.67 -10.97
CA THR A 136 17.07 -0.62 -11.21
C THR A 136 16.58 -1.17 -9.89
N ALA A 137 15.34 -1.64 -9.85
CA ALA A 137 14.75 -2.26 -8.67
C ALA A 137 14.22 -3.66 -9.02
N VAL A 138 14.40 -4.58 -8.10
CA VAL A 138 13.97 -5.96 -8.18
C VAL A 138 13.06 -6.23 -6.98
N GLY A 139 11.90 -6.82 -7.24
CA GLY A 139 10.93 -7.12 -6.19
C GLY A 139 10.39 -8.54 -6.29
N ARG A 140 9.78 -8.99 -5.20
CA ARG A 140 9.12 -10.30 -5.10
C ARG A 140 8.02 -10.20 -4.04
N ALA A 141 6.83 -10.71 -4.36
CA ALA A 141 5.69 -10.77 -3.42
C ALA A 141 5.45 -9.45 -2.66
N GLY A 142 5.38 -8.33 -3.38
CA GLY A 142 5.17 -7.00 -2.80
C GLY A 142 6.35 -6.36 -2.06
N GLN A 143 7.49 -7.06 -1.92
CA GLN A 143 8.70 -6.58 -1.25
C GLN A 143 9.78 -6.16 -2.27
N VAL A 144 10.65 -5.23 -1.88
CA VAL A 144 11.86 -4.87 -2.63
C VAL A 144 13.01 -5.76 -2.18
N VAL A 145 13.58 -6.52 -3.11
CA VAL A 145 14.68 -7.46 -2.85
C VAL A 145 16.03 -6.81 -3.11
N GLN A 146 16.13 -6.01 -4.17
CA GLN A 146 17.36 -5.36 -4.56
C GLN A 146 17.08 -4.02 -5.22
N VAL A 147 17.91 -3.03 -4.89
CA VAL A 147 18.03 -1.77 -5.63
C VAL A 147 19.45 -1.68 -6.15
N THR A 148 19.63 -1.14 -7.35
CA THR A 148 20.93 -0.88 -7.94
C THR A 148 20.90 0.51 -8.54
N ILE A 149 21.93 1.30 -8.25
CA ILE A 149 22.04 2.69 -8.66
C ILE A 149 23.34 2.84 -9.43
N ASP A 150 23.29 3.48 -10.59
CA ASP A 150 24.48 3.79 -11.38
C ASP A 150 25.44 4.68 -10.56
N PRO A 151 26.63 4.19 -10.20
CA PRO A 151 27.56 4.94 -9.37
C PRO A 151 28.16 6.15 -10.11
N ALA A 152 28.31 6.10 -11.43
CA ALA A 152 28.89 7.20 -12.20
C ALA A 152 27.93 8.40 -12.19
N TRP A 153 26.64 8.12 -12.40
CA TRP A 153 25.58 9.12 -12.31
C TRP A 153 25.39 9.63 -10.87
N LEU A 154 25.40 8.76 -9.85
CA LEU A 154 25.18 9.17 -8.46
C LEU A 154 26.20 10.22 -7.99
N ASN A 155 27.43 10.19 -8.52
CA ASN A 155 28.48 11.14 -8.17
C ASN A 155 28.23 12.56 -8.70
N THR A 156 27.44 12.71 -9.76
CA THR A 156 27.17 14.01 -10.40
C THR A 156 25.74 14.49 -10.18
N ALA A 157 24.80 13.58 -9.92
CA ALA A 157 23.40 13.88 -9.68
C ALA A 157 23.18 14.78 -8.45
N ARG A 158 22.07 15.52 -8.47
CA ARG A 158 21.49 16.24 -7.33
C ARG A 158 20.60 15.29 -6.53
N ALA A 159 20.42 15.57 -5.23
CA ALA A 159 19.57 14.75 -4.37
C ALA A 159 18.14 14.57 -4.94
N SER A 160 17.55 15.65 -5.47
CA SER A 160 16.21 15.63 -6.07
C SER A 160 16.10 14.72 -7.30
N GLU A 161 17.16 14.58 -8.10
CA GLU A 161 17.19 13.67 -9.25
C GLU A 161 17.23 12.22 -8.78
N VAL A 162 18.00 11.95 -7.71
CA VAL A 162 18.08 10.63 -7.08
C VAL A 162 16.77 10.23 -6.42
N GLU A 163 16.14 11.15 -5.69
CA GLU A 163 14.81 10.97 -5.11
C GLU A 163 13.77 10.64 -6.19
N SER A 164 13.79 11.37 -7.31
CA SER A 164 12.84 11.17 -8.41
C SER A 164 13.01 9.83 -9.11
N GLU A 165 14.26 9.42 -9.40
CA GLU A 165 14.55 8.13 -10.04
C GLU A 165 14.26 6.94 -9.11
N LEU A 166 14.55 7.07 -7.81
CA LEU A 166 14.17 6.08 -6.80
C LEU A 166 12.64 5.97 -6.70
N LEU A 167 11.94 7.10 -6.62
CA LEU A 167 10.48 7.14 -6.54
C LEU A 167 9.85 6.46 -7.76
N ASP A 168 10.32 6.76 -8.97
CA ASP A 168 9.82 6.15 -10.19
C ASP A 168 10.05 4.63 -10.23
N ALA A 169 11.28 4.19 -9.94
CA ALA A 169 11.60 2.76 -9.89
C ALA A 169 10.74 2.02 -8.85
N LEU A 170 10.59 2.56 -7.65
CA LEU A 170 9.83 1.94 -6.57
C LEU A 170 8.31 1.91 -6.86
N ARG A 171 7.75 2.99 -7.41
CA ARG A 171 6.34 3.03 -7.85
C ARG A 171 6.08 2.02 -8.96
N THR A 172 6.95 1.96 -9.95
CA THR A 172 6.82 1.02 -11.07
C THR A 172 6.96 -0.41 -10.59
N LEU A 173 7.88 -0.67 -9.66
CA LEU A 173 8.02 -1.99 -9.05
C LEU A 173 6.76 -2.37 -8.28
N ARG A 174 6.22 -1.48 -7.43
CA ARG A 174 5.01 -1.72 -6.64
C ARG A 174 3.82 -2.08 -7.51
N ARG A 175 3.61 -1.38 -8.63
CA ARG A 175 2.55 -1.73 -9.59
C ARG A 175 2.70 -3.12 -10.19
N ARG A 176 3.93 -3.62 -10.35
CA ARG A 176 4.21 -4.96 -10.89
C ARG A 176 4.23 -6.06 -9.84
N THR A 177 4.45 -5.72 -8.57
CA THR A 177 4.54 -6.66 -7.46
C THR A 177 3.34 -6.60 -6.53
N ALA A 178 2.38 -5.71 -6.77
CA ALA A 178 1.11 -5.68 -6.05
C ALA A 178 0.48 -7.06 -6.17
N VAL A 179 0.47 -7.77 -5.04
CA VAL A 179 -0.27 -9.00 -4.89
C VAL A 179 -1.65 -8.54 -4.45
N ASP A 180 -2.66 -8.79 -5.28
CA ASP A 180 -4.04 -8.58 -4.87
C ASP A 180 -4.24 -9.31 -3.54
N ARG A 181 -4.83 -8.62 -2.57
CA ARG A 181 -5.21 -9.23 -1.29
C ARG A 181 -5.97 -10.52 -1.62
N PRO A 182 -5.77 -11.62 -0.89
CA PRO A 182 -6.69 -12.73 -1.02
C PRO A 182 -8.08 -12.22 -0.61
N GLU A 183 -8.90 -11.84 -1.59
CA GLU A 183 -10.34 -11.66 -1.47
C GLU A 183 -10.98 -13.04 -1.34
N SER A 184 -10.52 -13.81 -0.35
CA SER A 184 -11.05 -15.11 -0.03
C SER A 184 -12.33 -14.87 0.76
N GLY A 185 -13.47 -15.18 0.13
CA GLY A 185 -14.78 -15.09 0.77
C GLY A 185 -14.84 -15.86 2.10
N ALA A 186 -14.08 -16.96 2.23
CA ALA A 186 -13.98 -17.76 3.44
C ALA A 186 -13.19 -17.07 4.57
N ILE A 187 -12.10 -16.35 4.26
CA ILE A 187 -11.36 -15.54 5.24
C ILE A 187 -12.19 -14.32 5.67
N ALA A 188 -12.92 -13.71 4.74
CA ALA A 188 -13.86 -12.63 5.05
C ALA A 188 -15.02 -13.13 5.95
N GLU A 189 -15.55 -14.33 5.68
CA GLU A 189 -16.61 -14.96 6.47
C GLU A 189 -16.11 -15.33 7.88
N LEU A 190 -14.90 -15.91 8.01
CA LEU A 190 -14.29 -16.21 9.31
C LEU A 190 -14.03 -14.94 10.12
N THR A 191 -13.52 -13.89 9.48
CA THR A 191 -13.24 -12.60 10.14
C THR A 191 -14.54 -11.92 10.57
N SER A 192 -15.59 -12.00 9.74
CA SER A 192 -16.94 -11.51 10.07
C SER A 192 -17.53 -12.26 11.26
N LEU A 193 -17.37 -13.59 11.32
CA LEU A 193 -17.82 -14.44 12.42
C LEU A 193 -17.10 -14.12 13.75
N LEU A 194 -15.80 -13.80 13.70
CA LEU A 194 -15.00 -13.43 14.87
C LEU A 194 -15.37 -12.05 15.43
N HIS A 195 -15.75 -11.10 14.57
CA HIS A 195 -16.16 -9.75 14.98
C HIS A 195 -17.64 -9.68 15.45
N HIS A 196 -18.42 -10.75 15.25
CA HIS A 196 -19.81 -10.86 15.71
C HIS A 196 -20.02 -12.09 16.62
N PRO A 197 -19.42 -12.09 17.83
CA PRO A 197 -19.53 -13.21 18.76
C PRO A 197 -20.99 -13.56 19.11
N ASP A 198 -21.89 -12.58 19.15
CA ASP A 198 -23.33 -12.81 19.41
C ASP A 198 -24.07 -13.49 18.26
N ALA A 199 -23.62 -13.30 17.02
CA ALA A 199 -24.16 -14.01 15.86
C ALA A 199 -23.66 -15.46 15.83
N LEU A 200 -22.42 -15.69 16.29
CA LEU A 200 -21.86 -17.02 16.45
C LEU A 200 -22.54 -17.77 17.61
N LEU A 201 -22.75 -17.13 18.77
CA LEU A 201 -23.43 -17.73 19.92
C LEU A 201 -24.91 -18.04 19.65
N ARG A 202 -25.64 -17.17 18.94
CA ARG A 202 -26.99 -17.49 18.43
C ARG A 202 -26.99 -18.61 17.41
N ARG A 203 -26.00 -18.68 16.51
CA ARG A 203 -25.90 -19.74 15.49
C ARG A 203 -25.46 -21.10 16.03
N VAL A 204 -24.74 -21.14 17.15
CA VAL A 204 -24.32 -22.37 17.86
C VAL A 204 -25.36 -22.80 18.91
N GLY A 205 -26.45 -22.04 19.06
CA GLY A 205 -27.58 -22.39 19.93
C GLY A 205 -27.32 -22.16 21.43
N LEU A 206 -26.37 -21.29 21.78
CA LEU A 206 -25.93 -21.07 23.16
C LEU A 206 -26.60 -19.86 23.84
N THR A 207 -27.29 -19.02 23.06
CA THR A 207 -28.12 -17.91 23.58
C THR A 207 -29.47 -17.92 22.89
N SER A 208 -30.49 -18.36 23.61
CA SER A 208 -31.92 -18.19 23.30
C SER A 208 -32.44 -16.91 23.91
#